data_AF-A0A2S6IUJ0-F1
#
_entry.id   AF-A0A2S6IUJ0-F1
#
_cell.length_a   1.000
_cell.length_b   1.000
_cell.length_c   1.000
_cell.angle_alpha   90.00
_cell.angle_beta   90.00
_cell.angle_gamma   90.00
#
_symmetry.space_group_name_H-M   'P 1'
#
loop_
_entity.id
_entity.type
_entity.pdbx_description
1 polymer ?
#
loop_
_entity_poly.entity_id
_entity_poly.type
_entity_poly.pdbx_seq_one_letter_code
_entity_poly.pdbx_strand_id
1 'polypeptide(L)'
;MIRQQRPSPDEGLSLVDLTVAAAVLGVLAAAAVPVHAAVVRQAQATAAASDARHAALLSRIAALETGSFRDADLTDEAAIAALPGELAAFRRSPRVRTRVWGIPEAAAGTAPAGSCALAHHDQAGLFAMHDSSHGAVAAGFTATDVPRLVASLPASAPCRRLSGRWHAAVTGTG
;
A
#
# COMPACT_ATOMS: atom_id res chain seq x y z
N MET A 1 48.03 -41.94 10.80
CA MET A 1 47.69 -41.58 12.20
C MET A 1 47.89 -40.08 12.37
N ILE A 2 46.83 -39.27 12.24
CA ILE A 2 46.90 -37.81 12.34
C ILE A 2 46.45 -37.44 13.75
N ARG A 3 47.35 -36.96 14.60
CA ARG A 3 47.02 -36.43 15.93
C ARG A 3 46.27 -35.11 15.73
N GLN A 4 44.95 -35.12 15.94
CA GLN A 4 44.18 -33.90 16.13
C GLN A 4 44.61 -33.26 17.45
N GLN A 5 45.38 -32.17 17.37
CA GLN A 5 45.59 -31.28 18.50
C GLN A 5 44.27 -30.58 18.80
N ARG A 6 43.68 -30.86 19.97
CA ARG A 6 42.55 -30.09 20.49
C ARG A 6 43.10 -28.74 20.96
N PRO A 7 42.49 -27.61 20.57
CA PRO A 7 42.89 -26.30 21.06
C PRO A 7 42.70 -26.23 22.59
N SER A 8 43.69 -25.65 23.26
CA SER A 8 43.76 -25.49 24.72
C SER A 8 42.70 -24.48 25.19
N PRO A 9 41.96 -24.75 26.29
CA PRO A 9 40.86 -23.90 26.75
C PRO A 9 41.25 -22.59 27.45
N ASP A 10 42.54 -22.21 27.47
CA ASP A 10 43.05 -21.08 28.28
C ASP A 10 43.52 -19.86 27.46
N GLU A 11 43.30 -19.82 26.15
CA GLU A 11 43.42 -18.57 25.37
C GLU A 11 42.21 -17.67 25.63
N GLY A 12 42.23 -16.98 26.78
CA GLY A 12 41.22 -15.98 27.14
C GLY A 12 41.16 -14.86 26.09
N LEU A 13 39.95 -14.53 25.64
CA LEU A 13 39.69 -13.47 24.67
C LEU A 13 40.40 -12.18 25.11
N SER A 14 41.32 -11.68 24.29
CA SER A 14 42.01 -10.42 24.60
C SER A 14 41.00 -9.29 24.66
N LEU A 15 41.21 -8.35 25.60
CA LEU A 15 40.40 -7.13 25.70
C LEU A 15 40.44 -6.34 24.37
N VAL A 16 41.57 -6.43 23.65
CA VAL A 16 41.73 -5.87 22.31
C VAL A 16 40.81 -6.56 21.30
N ASP A 17 40.75 -7.90 21.29
CA ASP A 17 39.88 -8.64 20.36
C ASP A 17 38.41 -8.27 20.57
N LEU A 18 38.00 -8.06 21.82
CA LEU A 18 36.63 -7.66 22.12
C LEU A 18 36.32 -6.23 21.62
N THR A 19 37.28 -5.30 21.72
CA THR A 19 37.11 -3.94 21.16
C THR A 19 37.07 -3.92 19.64
N VAL A 20 37.90 -4.72 18.96
CA VAL A 20 37.89 -4.83 17.49
C VAL A 20 36.57 -5.45 17.02
N ALA A 21 36.10 -6.52 17.68
CA ALA A 21 34.81 -7.14 17.36
C ALA A 21 33.65 -6.15 17.53
N ALA A 22 33.63 -5.37 18.62
CA ALA A 22 32.62 -4.35 18.86
C ALA A 22 32.65 -3.24 17.79
N ALA A 23 33.85 -2.80 17.36
CA ALA A 23 34.00 -1.80 16.30
C ALA A 23 33.44 -2.31 14.96
N VAL A 24 33.76 -3.55 14.57
CA VAL A 24 33.23 -4.18 13.34
C VAL A 24 31.71 -4.33 13.40
N LEU A 25 31.16 -4.79 14.53
CA LEU A 25 29.71 -4.90 14.73
C LEU A 25 29.02 -3.53 14.63
N GLY A 26 29.64 -2.47 15.15
CA GLY A 26 29.12 -1.10 15.03
C GLY A 26 29.00 -0.64 13.58
N VAL A 27 30.04 -0.88 12.77
CA VAL A 27 30.03 -0.53 11.34
C VAL A 27 28.98 -1.33 10.57
N LEU A 28 28.86 -2.63 10.85
CA LEU A 28 27.85 -3.49 10.20
C LEU A 28 26.42 -3.08 10.56
N ALA A 29 26.16 -2.77 11.84
CA ALA A 29 24.86 -2.32 12.31
C ALA A 29 24.45 -0.99 11.64
N ALA A 30 25.38 -0.05 11.47
CA ALA A 30 25.12 1.24 10.83
C ALA A 30 24.62 1.10 9.38
N ALA A 31 25.16 0.14 8.61
CA ALA A 31 24.74 -0.09 7.23
C ALA A 31 23.40 -0.85 7.11
N ALA A 32 23.05 -1.70 8.09
CA ALA A 32 21.87 -2.55 8.04
C ALA A 32 20.54 -1.80 8.26
N VAL A 33 20.55 -0.77 9.12
CA VAL A 33 19.35 0.00 9.48
C VAL A 33 18.65 0.66 8.27
N PRO A 34 19.33 1.43 7.39
CA PRO A 34 18.67 2.08 6.26
C PRO A 34 18.08 1.08 5.26
N VAL A 35 18.75 -0.06 5.03
CA VAL A 35 18.26 -1.12 4.15
C VAL A 35 16.97 -1.72 4.72
N HIS A 36 16.96 -2.03 6.01
CA HIS A 36 15.77 -2.57 6.66
C HIS A 36 14.58 -1.60 6.58
N ALA A 37 14.81 -0.30 6.82
CA ALA A 37 13.76 0.72 6.70
C ALA A 37 13.18 0.82 5.28
N ALA A 38 14.03 0.74 4.24
CA ALA A 38 13.57 0.74 2.85
C ALA A 38 12.73 -0.49 2.51
N VAL A 39 13.14 -1.68 2.94
CA VAL A 39 12.41 -2.94 2.72
C VAL A 39 11.04 -2.91 3.41
N VAL A 40 10.97 -2.47 4.67
CA VAL A 40 9.71 -2.34 5.40
C VAL A 40 8.77 -1.36 4.69
N ARG A 41 9.28 -0.20 4.27
CA ARG A 41 8.48 0.80 3.55
C ARG A 41 7.93 0.25 2.22
N GLN A 42 8.74 -0.50 1.48
CA GLN A 42 8.31 -1.14 0.23
C GLN A 42 7.23 -2.20 0.47
N ALA A 43 7.36 -3.01 1.52
CA ALA A 43 6.34 -3.98 1.90
C ALA A 43 5.00 -3.31 2.25
N GLN A 44 5.04 -2.20 2.99
CA GLN A 44 3.85 -1.42 3.36
C GLN A 44 3.18 -0.79 2.13
N ALA A 45 3.96 -0.23 1.19
CA ALA A 45 3.45 0.27 -0.08
C ALA A 45 2.80 -0.83 -0.93
N THR A 46 3.38 -2.03 -0.91
CA THR A 46 2.87 -3.21 -1.63
C THR A 46 1.54 -3.69 -1.02
N ALA A 47 1.42 -3.69 0.31
CA ALA A 47 0.18 -4.01 1.00
C ALA A 47 -0.95 -3.04 0.60
N ALA A 48 -0.70 -1.74 0.64
CA ALA A 48 -1.67 -0.74 0.19
C ALA A 48 -2.04 -0.92 -1.29
N ALA A 49 -1.05 -1.18 -2.16
CA ALA A 49 -1.30 -1.39 -3.59
C ALA A 49 -2.13 -2.65 -3.87
N SER A 50 -1.88 -3.73 -3.13
CA SER A 50 -2.65 -4.97 -3.21
C SER A 50 -4.11 -4.75 -2.81
N ASP A 51 -4.34 -4.06 -1.69
CA ASP A 51 -5.68 -3.75 -1.20
C ASP A 51 -6.43 -2.84 -2.20
N ALA A 52 -5.80 -1.78 -2.71
CA ALA A 52 -6.40 -0.90 -3.71
C ALA A 52 -6.78 -1.67 -5.00
N ARG A 53 -5.89 -2.56 -5.47
CA ARG A 53 -6.16 -3.41 -6.64
C ARG A 53 -7.30 -4.39 -6.40
N HIS A 54 -7.32 -5.05 -5.24
CA HIS A 54 -8.35 -6.02 -4.89
C HIS A 54 -9.72 -5.33 -4.74
N ALA A 55 -9.76 -4.17 -4.09
CA ALA A 55 -10.97 -3.36 -3.98
C ALA A 55 -11.50 -2.89 -5.35
N ALA A 56 -10.62 -2.45 -6.25
CA ALA A 56 -10.99 -2.08 -7.61
C ALA A 56 -11.55 -3.28 -8.40
N LEU A 57 -10.97 -4.47 -8.22
CA LEU A 57 -11.45 -5.71 -8.84
C LEU A 57 -12.86 -6.09 -8.35
N LEU A 58 -13.08 -6.11 -7.03
CA LEU A 58 -14.39 -6.43 -6.46
C LEU A 58 -15.44 -5.39 -6.84
N SER A 59 -15.07 -4.10 -6.87
CA SER A 59 -15.93 -3.02 -7.36
C SER A 59 -16.35 -3.25 -8.81
N ARG A 60 -15.44 -3.72 -9.67
CA ARG A 60 -15.76 -4.07 -11.06
C ARG A 60 -16.68 -5.27 -11.15
N ILE A 61 -16.47 -6.31 -10.35
CA ILE A 61 -17.34 -7.49 -10.33
C ILE A 61 -18.75 -7.09 -9.88
N ALA A 62 -18.86 -6.34 -8.78
CA ALA A 62 -20.15 -5.81 -8.30
C ALA A 62 -20.83 -4.90 -9.33
N ALA A 63 -20.06 -4.13 -10.11
CA ALA A 63 -20.61 -3.32 -11.20
C ALA A 63 -21.14 -4.16 -12.37
N LEU A 64 -20.55 -5.32 -12.66
CA LEU A 64 -21.08 -6.25 -13.67
C LEU A 64 -22.41 -6.88 -13.23
N GLU A 65 -22.58 -7.12 -11.93
CA GLU A 65 -23.82 -7.69 -11.38
C GLU A 65 -24.94 -6.64 -11.29
N THR A 66 -24.60 -5.43 -10.86
CA THR A 66 -25.58 -4.36 -10.57
C THR A 66 -25.75 -3.35 -11.71
N GLY A 67 -24.92 -3.43 -12.75
CA GLY A 67 -24.88 -2.49 -13.87
C GLY A 67 -24.32 -1.10 -13.53
N SER A 68 -23.72 -0.90 -12.35
CA SER A 68 -23.18 0.42 -11.96
C SER A 68 -22.02 0.32 -10.96
N PHE A 69 -21.02 1.18 -11.11
CA PHE A 69 -20.01 1.36 -10.06
C PHE A 69 -20.61 2.13 -8.88
N ARG A 70 -20.35 1.65 -7.67
CA ARG A 70 -20.82 2.26 -6.42
C ARG A 70 -19.63 2.65 -5.54
N ASP A 71 -19.88 3.62 -4.68
CA ASP A 71 -18.97 3.93 -3.59
C ASP A 71 -18.99 2.80 -2.57
N ALA A 72 -17.83 2.48 -2.00
CA ALA A 72 -17.68 1.51 -0.94
C ALA A 72 -16.63 1.97 0.07
N ASP A 73 -16.99 1.91 1.35
CA ASP A 73 -16.04 2.08 2.44
C ASP A 73 -15.56 0.70 2.89
N LEU A 74 -14.26 0.44 2.72
CA LEU A 74 -13.59 -0.80 3.06
C LEU A 74 -12.58 -0.57 4.20
N THR A 75 -12.81 0.45 5.03
CA THR A 75 -11.88 0.82 6.10
C THR A 75 -12.04 -0.03 7.35
N ASP A 76 -13.23 -0.56 7.62
CA ASP A 76 -13.51 -1.42 8.78
C ASP A 76 -14.34 -2.68 8.41
N GLU A 77 -14.17 -3.75 9.18
CA GLU A 77 -14.81 -5.05 8.92
C GLU A 77 -16.34 -4.98 9.00
N ALA A 78 -16.91 -4.10 9.83
CA ALA A 78 -18.35 -3.98 9.97
C ALA A 78 -18.96 -3.28 8.74
N ALA A 79 -18.31 -2.22 8.24
CA ALA A 79 -18.66 -1.59 6.98
C ALA A 79 -18.55 -2.57 5.82
N ILE A 80 -17.47 -3.37 5.75
CA ILE A 80 -17.28 -4.40 4.72
C ILE A 80 -18.43 -5.42 4.77
N ALA A 81 -18.76 -5.93 5.96
CA ALA A 81 -19.82 -6.93 6.12
C ALA A 81 -21.22 -6.40 5.75
N ALA A 82 -21.43 -5.09 5.78
CA ALA A 82 -22.68 -4.44 5.37
C ALA A 82 -22.78 -4.20 3.85
N LEU A 83 -21.68 -4.38 3.10
CA LEU A 83 -21.70 -4.21 1.65
C LEU A 83 -22.40 -5.37 0.95
N PRO A 84 -23.04 -5.14 -0.21
CA PRO A 84 -23.67 -6.21 -0.98
C PRO A 84 -22.64 -7.01 -1.79
N GLY A 85 -22.96 -8.28 -2.04
CA GLY A 85 -22.27 -9.13 -3.00
C GLY A 85 -20.79 -9.33 -2.70
N GLU A 86 -19.98 -9.37 -3.76
CA GLU A 86 -18.54 -9.66 -3.70
C GLU A 86 -17.73 -8.63 -2.91
N LEU A 87 -18.25 -7.41 -2.71
CA LEU A 87 -17.58 -6.42 -1.87
C LEU A 87 -17.50 -6.84 -0.39
N ALA A 88 -18.46 -7.64 0.10
CA ALA A 88 -18.41 -8.21 1.45
C ALA A 88 -17.32 -9.28 1.62
N ALA A 89 -16.78 -9.80 0.52
CA ALA A 89 -15.68 -10.75 0.53
C ALA A 89 -14.30 -10.07 0.63
N PHE A 90 -14.24 -8.73 0.61
CA PHE A 90 -12.98 -8.00 0.75
C PHE A 90 -12.30 -8.35 2.08
N ARG A 91 -11.04 -8.78 1.99
CA ARG A 91 -10.18 -9.03 3.14
C ARG A 91 -9.17 -7.90 3.20
N ARG A 92 -9.33 -7.00 4.18
CA ARG A 92 -8.42 -5.87 4.35
C ARG A 92 -7.11 -6.33 4.96
N SER A 93 -6.02 -5.71 4.55
CA SER A 93 -4.77 -5.82 5.28
C SER A 93 -4.89 -5.06 6.61
N PRO A 94 -4.40 -5.62 7.74
CA PRO A 94 -4.32 -4.87 8.98
C PRO A 94 -3.54 -3.57 8.76
N ARG A 95 -4.06 -2.44 9.24
CA ARG A 95 -3.48 -1.09 9.10
C ARG A 95 -3.60 -0.46 7.71
N VAL A 96 -4.32 -1.09 6.77
CA VAL A 96 -4.67 -0.47 5.49
C VAL A 96 -6.14 -0.08 5.51
N ARG A 97 -6.41 1.18 5.19
CA ARG A 97 -7.75 1.74 5.03
C ARG A 97 -8.02 1.90 3.54
N THR A 98 -9.04 1.24 3.03
CA THR A 98 -9.36 1.29 1.60
C THR A 98 -10.72 1.93 1.38
N ARG A 99 -10.82 2.81 0.39
CA ARG A 99 -12.08 3.40 -0.07
C ARG A 99 -12.16 3.27 -1.58
N VAL A 100 -13.36 3.04 -2.08
CA VAL A 100 -13.66 2.99 -3.50
C VAL A 100 -14.70 4.06 -3.80
N TRP A 101 -14.46 4.83 -4.86
CA TRP A 101 -15.44 5.75 -5.40
C TRP A 101 -15.84 5.30 -6.79
N GLY A 102 -17.14 5.13 -6.98
CA GLY A 102 -17.74 4.75 -8.24
C GLY A 102 -18.14 5.98 -9.06
N ILE A 103 -18.04 5.84 -10.36
CA ILE A 103 -18.64 6.73 -11.34
C ILE A 103 -19.72 5.91 -12.04
N PRO A 104 -21.01 6.18 -11.80
CA PRO A 104 -22.07 5.50 -12.50
C PRO A 104 -21.99 5.83 -14.00
N GLU A 105 -22.39 4.89 -14.84
CA GLU A 105 -22.61 5.17 -16.26
C GLU A 105 -23.70 6.22 -16.35
N ALA A 106 -23.38 7.40 -16.88
CA ALA A 106 -24.38 8.45 -17.01
C ALA A 106 -25.37 8.01 -18.09
N ALA A 107 -26.67 7.97 -17.76
CA ALA A 107 -27.74 7.60 -18.69
C ALA A 107 -27.80 8.46 -19.99
N ALA A 108 -27.00 9.54 -20.08
CA ALA A 108 -26.90 10.43 -21.23
C ALA A 108 -25.47 10.97 -21.50
N GLY A 109 -24.42 10.40 -20.91
CA GLY A 109 -23.06 10.94 -20.99
C GLY A 109 -22.06 10.01 -21.69
N THR A 110 -21.15 10.59 -22.47
CA THR A 110 -20.08 9.87 -23.18
C THR A 110 -18.90 9.48 -22.29
N ALA A 111 -18.93 9.85 -21.00
CA ALA A 111 -17.82 9.57 -20.08
C ALA A 111 -17.86 8.11 -19.63
N PRO A 112 -16.75 7.35 -19.73
CA PRO A 112 -16.73 5.94 -19.35
C PRO A 112 -17.05 5.78 -17.86
N ALA A 113 -17.87 4.77 -17.56
CA ALA A 113 -18.08 4.27 -16.22
C ALA A 113 -16.76 3.73 -15.66
N GLY A 114 -16.58 3.83 -14.34
CA GLY A 114 -15.38 3.32 -13.70
C GLY A 114 -15.35 3.58 -12.21
N SER A 115 -14.27 3.16 -11.56
CA SER A 115 -14.03 3.44 -10.15
C SER A 115 -12.58 3.83 -9.89
N CYS A 116 -12.38 4.55 -8.79
CA CYS A 116 -11.08 4.82 -8.22
C CYS A 116 -11.01 4.22 -6.83
N ALA A 117 -10.05 3.32 -6.62
CA ALA A 117 -9.75 2.77 -5.31
C ALA A 117 -8.51 3.47 -4.74
N LEU A 118 -8.60 3.89 -3.49
CA LEU A 118 -7.51 4.46 -2.71
C LEU A 118 -7.33 3.65 -1.44
N ALA A 119 -6.10 3.18 -1.21
CA ALA A 119 -5.69 2.53 0.01
C ALA A 119 -4.66 3.39 0.75
N HIS A 120 -4.76 3.47 2.07
CA HIS A 120 -3.85 4.20 2.95
C HIS A 120 -3.29 3.28 4.02
N HIS A 121 -1.96 3.23 4.14
CA HIS A 121 -1.29 2.48 5.21
C HIS A 121 -0.98 3.40 6.39
N ASP A 122 -1.75 3.27 7.48
CA ASP A 122 -1.79 4.22 8.59
C ASP A 122 -0.43 4.50 9.24
N GLN A 123 0.40 3.47 9.44
CA GLN A 123 1.71 3.65 10.07
C GLN A 123 2.77 4.24 9.15
N ALA A 124 2.61 4.04 7.84
CA ALA A 124 3.62 4.42 6.87
C ALA A 124 3.34 5.81 6.29
N GLY A 125 2.08 6.29 6.43
CA GLY A 125 1.61 7.51 5.76
C GLY A 125 1.67 7.38 4.23
N LEU A 126 1.54 6.15 3.72
CA LEU A 126 1.66 5.84 2.30
C LEU A 126 0.29 5.51 1.72
N PHE A 127 0.08 5.98 0.50
CA PHE A 127 -1.12 5.74 -0.26
C PHE A 127 -0.79 4.88 -1.49
N ALA A 128 -1.78 4.14 -1.93
CA ALA A 128 -1.80 3.50 -3.22
C ALA A 128 -3.14 3.73 -3.90
N MET A 129 -3.11 3.86 -5.22
CA MET A 129 -4.27 4.21 -6.02
C MET A 129 -4.38 3.27 -7.21
N HIS A 130 -5.60 2.81 -7.45
CA HIS A 130 -5.92 1.96 -8.58
C HIS A 130 -7.15 2.50 -9.32
N ASP A 131 -7.03 2.60 -10.63
CA ASP A 131 -8.06 3.05 -11.55
C ASP A 131 -8.65 1.83 -12.27
N SER A 132 -9.97 1.72 -12.34
CA SER A 132 -10.63 0.56 -12.97
C SER A 132 -10.32 0.42 -14.46
N SER A 133 -9.99 1.53 -15.13
CA SER A 133 -9.78 1.60 -16.58
C SER A 133 -8.30 1.55 -16.96
N HIS A 134 -7.42 2.08 -16.11
CA HIS A 134 -5.98 2.19 -16.39
C HIS A 134 -5.10 1.27 -15.55
N GLY A 135 -5.67 0.58 -14.55
CA GLY A 135 -4.92 -0.30 -13.66
C GLY A 135 -4.27 0.46 -12.49
N ALA A 136 -3.11 -0.02 -12.05
CA ALA A 136 -2.36 0.63 -10.98
C ALA A 136 -1.89 2.03 -11.41
N VAL A 137 -2.27 3.05 -10.63
CA VAL A 137 -1.90 4.46 -10.91
C VAL A 137 -0.59 4.81 -10.22
N ALA A 138 -0.53 4.59 -8.90
CA ALA A 138 0.64 4.87 -8.09
C ALA A 138 0.59 4.06 -6.80
N ALA A 139 1.77 3.75 -6.26
CA ALA A 139 1.93 3.06 -4.99
C ALA A 139 3.05 3.72 -4.17
N GLY A 140 2.85 3.85 -2.86
CA GLY A 140 3.85 4.42 -1.96
C GLY A 140 3.96 5.95 -2.04
N PHE A 141 2.94 6.64 -2.54
CA PHE A 141 2.92 8.10 -2.57
C PHE A 141 2.38 8.67 -1.24
N THR A 142 2.63 9.94 -0.99
CA THR A 142 2.23 10.66 0.22
C THR A 142 1.30 11.82 -0.12
N ALA A 143 0.76 12.50 0.91
CA ALA A 143 -0.10 13.67 0.70
C ALA A 143 0.59 14.80 -0.11
N THR A 144 1.91 14.93 -0.02
CA THR A 144 2.66 15.95 -0.78
C THR A 144 2.77 15.62 -2.26
N ASP A 145 2.59 14.36 -2.66
CA ASP A 145 2.69 13.92 -4.05
C ASP A 145 1.40 14.16 -4.85
N VAL A 146 0.30 14.48 -4.16
CA VAL A 146 -1.06 14.58 -4.74
C VAL A 146 -1.14 15.54 -5.94
N PRO A 147 -0.62 16.79 -5.88
CA PRO A 147 -0.74 17.70 -7.01
C PRO A 147 -0.07 17.16 -8.27
N ARG A 148 1.10 16.52 -8.12
CA ARG A 148 1.84 15.90 -9.22
C ARG A 148 1.07 14.70 -9.79
N LEU A 149 0.50 13.88 -8.91
CA LEU A 149 -0.26 12.70 -9.31
C LEU A 149 -1.50 13.07 -10.14
N VAL A 150 -2.29 14.04 -9.67
CA VAL A 150 -3.47 14.55 -10.39
C VAL A 150 -3.09 15.03 -11.80
N ALA A 151 -1.98 15.77 -11.90
CA ALA A 151 -1.50 16.29 -13.19
C ALA A 151 -1.06 15.19 -14.15
N SER A 152 -0.52 14.08 -13.64
CA SER A 152 -0.06 12.94 -14.47
C SER A 152 -1.17 12.03 -14.99
N LEU A 153 -2.37 12.06 -14.38
CA LEU A 153 -3.45 11.17 -14.76
C LEU A 153 -4.10 11.56 -16.08
N PRO A 154 -4.50 10.62 -16.95
CA PRO A 154 -5.30 10.91 -18.14
C PRO A 154 -6.61 11.61 -17.79
N ALA A 155 -7.08 12.55 -18.62
CA ALA A 155 -8.35 13.25 -18.40
C ALA A 155 -9.56 12.30 -18.34
N SER A 156 -9.49 11.17 -19.04
CA SER A 156 -10.50 10.11 -19.05
C SER A 156 -10.46 9.22 -17.81
N ALA A 157 -9.39 9.24 -17.00
CA ALA A 157 -9.23 8.35 -15.86
C ALA A 157 -10.29 8.65 -14.78
N PRO A 158 -11.09 7.64 -14.35
CA PRO A 158 -11.96 7.75 -13.19
C PRO A 158 -11.29 8.40 -11.98
N CYS A 159 -10.05 8.02 -11.67
CA CYS A 159 -9.32 8.62 -10.55
C CYS A 159 -9.07 10.11 -10.73
N ARG A 160 -8.82 10.61 -11.95
CA ARG A 160 -8.67 12.05 -12.18
C ARG A 160 -9.97 12.81 -11.97
N ARG A 161 -11.07 12.26 -12.47
CA ARG A 161 -12.41 12.84 -12.32
C ARG A 161 -12.88 12.88 -10.86
N LEU A 162 -12.44 11.92 -10.07
CA LEU A 162 -12.72 11.81 -8.64
C LEU A 162 -11.68 12.53 -7.76
N SER A 163 -10.76 13.31 -8.35
CA SER A 163 -9.67 14.00 -7.63
C SER A 163 -10.12 14.82 -6.44
N GLY A 164 -11.24 15.54 -6.53
CA GLY A 164 -11.77 16.27 -5.38
C GLY A 164 -12.08 15.38 -4.17
N ARG A 165 -12.63 14.19 -4.40
CA ARG A 165 -13.05 13.27 -3.32
C ARG A 165 -11.85 12.60 -2.67
N TRP A 166 -10.96 12.02 -3.48
CA TRP A 166 -9.81 11.32 -2.92
C TRP A 166 -8.76 12.28 -2.38
N HIS A 167 -8.64 13.51 -2.91
CA HIS A 167 -7.78 14.53 -2.33
C HIS A 167 -8.24 14.88 -0.91
N ALA A 168 -9.54 15.09 -0.68
CA ALA A 168 -10.08 15.33 0.66
C ALA A 168 -9.81 14.15 1.62
N ALA A 169 -9.87 12.92 1.12
CA ALA A 169 -9.54 11.73 1.90
C ALA A 169 -8.04 11.66 2.27
N VAL A 170 -7.15 12.10 1.37
CA VAL A 170 -5.70 12.13 1.61
C VAL A 170 -5.32 13.25 2.59
N THR A 171 -5.96 14.41 2.51
CA THR A 171 -5.70 15.57 3.38
C THR A 171 -6.43 15.52 4.72
N GLY A 172 -7.35 14.56 4.91
CA GLY A 172 -8.17 14.47 6.12
C GLY A 172 -9.20 15.59 6.25
N THR A 173 -9.57 16.23 5.14
CA THR A 173 -10.51 17.35 5.10
C THR A 173 -11.92 16.94 4.66
N GLY A 174 -12.25 15.65 4.75
CA GLY A 174 -13.53 15.10 4.27
C GLY A 174 -14.04 13.93 5.11
#